data_AF-A0A935Y586-F1
#
_entry.id   AF-A0A935Y586-F1
#
_cell.length_a   1.000
_cell.length_b   1.000
_cell.length_c   1.000
_cell.angle_alpha   90.00
_cell.angle_beta   90.00
_cell.angle_gamma   90.00
#
_symmetry.space_group_name_H-M   'P 1'
#
loop_
_entity.id
_entity.type
_entity.pdbx_description
1 polymer ?
#
loop_
_entity_poly.entity_id
_entity_poly.type
_entity_poly.pdbx_seq_one_letter_code
_entity_poly.pdbx_strand_id
1 'polypeptide(L)'
;MYLPYIRGKQFELIGIRELTPDVLIPNKAKVSPIIEPVKDSSTLKTTIKTLVDSDINFTIIANPQVGTFTDIDAVFKAIKSSVGQSKNYQVGIIFHNRSNHNQEIEVLQKYADIVPALTIVHNATFDNIADILALYEEHFSIKYNVINLSATSKRYHRNFEESTRVELDDYFNAQTKNSDYLQVDESSFSEEHIYYQEEGFTGFSDYLSIGEEYSETGFLPYAVAIHLSYDEKQTKK
;
A
#
# COMPACT_ATOMS: atom_id res chain seq x y z
N MET A 1 -10.62 1.10 8.35
CA MET A 1 -9.93 -0.03 7.68
C MET A 1 -8.44 0.27 7.68
N TYR A 2 -7.58 -0.69 7.99
CA TYR A 2 -6.12 -0.52 7.92
C TYR A 2 -5.57 -1.12 6.62
N LEU A 3 -4.78 -0.34 5.88
CA LEU A 3 -4.20 -0.74 4.60
C LEU A 3 -2.67 -0.65 4.66
N PRO A 4 -1.95 -1.57 5.34
CA PRO A 4 -0.50 -1.47 5.46
C PRO A 4 0.16 -1.50 4.09
N TYR A 5 1.03 -0.53 3.80
CA TYR A 5 1.78 -0.46 2.56
C TYR A 5 3.11 -1.20 2.72
N ILE A 6 3.35 -2.21 1.88
CA ILE A 6 4.62 -2.94 1.86
C ILE A 6 5.31 -2.88 0.49
N ARG A 7 6.65 -2.81 0.49
CA ARG A 7 7.48 -2.76 -0.74
C ARG A 7 7.75 -4.14 -1.33
N GLY A 8 6.88 -5.12 -1.06
CA GLY A 8 6.91 -6.44 -1.71
C GLY A 8 8.26 -7.17 -1.65
N LYS A 9 9.16 -6.84 -0.70
CA LYS A 9 10.44 -7.54 -0.56
C LYS A 9 10.19 -8.93 0.00
N GLN A 10 11.18 -9.81 -0.17
CA GLN A 10 11.06 -11.22 0.19
C GLN A 10 10.59 -11.42 1.64
N PHE A 11 11.19 -10.73 2.61
CA PHE A 11 10.85 -10.91 4.03
C PHE A 11 9.52 -10.25 4.42
N GLU A 12 9.15 -9.14 3.80
CA GLU A 12 7.81 -8.53 3.97
C GLU A 12 6.72 -9.51 3.47
N LEU A 13 6.92 -10.08 2.29
CA LEU A 13 6.01 -11.05 1.68
C LEU A 13 5.92 -12.37 2.47
N ILE A 14 7.03 -12.80 3.10
CA ILE A 14 7.04 -13.95 4.01
C ILE A 14 6.23 -13.61 5.27
N GLY A 15 6.47 -12.44 5.86
CA GLY A 15 5.74 -11.98 7.04
C GLY A 15 4.24 -11.95 6.83
N ILE A 16 3.76 -11.43 5.68
CA ILE A 16 2.32 -11.48 5.34
C ILE A 16 1.78 -12.91 5.38
N ARG A 17 2.50 -13.88 4.81
CA ARG A 17 2.03 -15.28 4.78
C ARG A 17 2.01 -15.90 6.18
N GLU A 18 3.04 -15.64 6.98
CA GLU A 18 3.12 -16.14 8.36
C GLU A 18 2.03 -15.54 9.25
N LEU A 19 1.69 -14.26 9.04
CA LEU A 19 0.62 -13.56 9.76
C LEU A 19 -0.78 -13.92 9.24
N THR A 20 -0.90 -14.56 8.07
CA THR A 20 -2.20 -14.84 7.46
C THR A 20 -3.12 -15.66 8.37
N PRO A 21 -2.70 -16.83 8.92
CA PRO A 21 -3.60 -17.69 9.69
C PRO A 21 -4.07 -17.04 10.99
N ASP A 22 -3.15 -16.43 11.74
CA ASP A 22 -3.40 -16.01 13.13
C ASP A 22 -3.79 -14.54 13.25
N VAL A 23 -3.47 -13.70 12.26
CA VAL A 23 -3.73 -12.25 12.30
C VAL A 23 -4.67 -11.80 11.19
N LEU A 24 -4.39 -12.13 9.93
CA LEU A 24 -5.20 -11.59 8.82
C LEU A 24 -6.56 -12.28 8.69
N ILE A 25 -6.65 -13.60 8.82
CA ILE A 25 -7.95 -14.31 8.74
C ILE A 25 -8.94 -13.81 9.79
N PRO A 26 -8.60 -13.71 11.10
CA PRO A 26 -9.50 -13.16 12.10
C PRO A 26 -9.89 -11.69 11.86
N ASN A 27 -9.03 -10.93 11.17
CA ASN A 27 -9.19 -9.49 10.94
C ASN A 27 -9.46 -9.13 9.47
N LYS A 28 -9.95 -10.06 8.65
CA LYS A 28 -10.08 -9.88 7.19
C LYS A 28 -11.01 -8.73 6.75
N ALA A 29 -11.90 -8.30 7.65
CA ALA A 29 -12.78 -7.14 7.45
C ALA A 29 -12.17 -5.81 7.92
N LYS A 30 -10.96 -5.84 8.51
CA LYS A 30 -10.29 -4.69 9.11
C LYS A 30 -8.93 -4.39 8.47
N VAL A 31 -8.31 -5.36 7.80
CA VAL A 31 -6.98 -5.23 7.19
C VAL A 31 -7.03 -5.60 5.71
N SER A 32 -6.48 -4.73 4.86
CA SER A 32 -6.31 -4.98 3.41
C SER A 32 -4.96 -4.44 2.93
N PRO A 33 -3.89 -5.26 2.87
CA PRO A 33 -2.54 -4.77 2.58
C PRO A 33 -2.43 -4.23 1.15
N ILE A 34 -1.64 -3.17 1.00
CA ILE A 34 -1.19 -2.63 -0.30
C ILE A 34 0.21 -3.19 -0.56
N ILE A 35 0.35 -3.94 -1.65
CA ILE A 35 1.58 -4.62 -2.01
C ILE A 35 2.16 -3.94 -3.26
N GLU A 36 3.30 -3.29 -3.11
CA GLU A 36 4.10 -2.81 -4.23
C GLU A 36 5.16 -3.85 -4.61
N PRO A 37 4.99 -4.61 -5.69
CA PRO A 37 5.89 -5.71 -6.00
C PRO A 37 7.20 -5.16 -6.59
N VAL A 38 8.33 -5.50 -5.97
CA VAL A 38 9.66 -5.04 -6.44
C VAL A 38 10.31 -5.94 -7.49
N LYS A 39 9.87 -7.19 -7.63
CA LYS A 39 10.38 -8.10 -8.68
C LYS A 39 9.45 -9.29 -8.89
N ASP A 40 9.49 -9.89 -10.08
CA ASP A 40 8.86 -11.19 -10.29
C ASP A 40 9.62 -12.27 -9.50
N SER A 41 8.96 -12.84 -8.50
CA SER A 41 9.54 -13.89 -7.66
C SER A 41 8.49 -14.95 -7.31
N SER A 42 8.96 -16.16 -7.02
CA SER A 42 8.12 -17.22 -6.46
C SER A 42 7.48 -16.81 -5.14
N THR A 43 8.18 -16.00 -4.33
CA THR A 43 7.66 -15.47 -3.07
C THR A 43 6.44 -14.58 -3.31
N LEU A 44 6.50 -13.64 -4.27
CA LEU A 44 5.37 -12.78 -4.66
C LEU A 44 4.16 -13.63 -5.07
N LYS A 45 4.37 -14.56 -6.02
CA LYS A 45 3.32 -15.44 -6.54
C LYS A 45 2.67 -16.27 -5.44
N THR A 46 3.48 -16.85 -4.56
CA THR A 46 2.99 -17.64 -3.42
C THR A 46 2.22 -16.78 -2.43
N THR A 47 2.68 -15.56 -2.14
CA THR A 47 1.98 -14.64 -1.21
C THR A 47 0.63 -14.21 -1.77
N ILE A 48 0.55 -13.85 -3.05
CA ILE A 48 -0.73 -13.54 -3.70
C ILE A 48 -1.67 -14.74 -3.63
N LYS A 49 -1.17 -15.95 -3.93
CA LYS A 49 -1.98 -17.17 -3.85
C LYS A 49 -2.48 -17.42 -2.42
N THR A 50 -1.64 -17.25 -1.40
CA THR A 50 -2.03 -17.40 0.01
C THR A 50 -3.15 -16.44 0.40
N LEU A 51 -3.06 -15.16 0.00
CA LEU A 51 -4.10 -14.17 0.27
C LEU A 51 -5.41 -14.52 -0.43
N VAL A 52 -5.34 -14.94 -1.70
CA VAL A 52 -6.51 -15.39 -2.48
C VAL A 52 -7.15 -16.63 -1.86
N ASP A 53 -6.37 -17.66 -1.56
CA ASP A 53 -6.86 -18.92 -0.97
C ASP A 53 -7.51 -18.70 0.41
N SER A 54 -7.04 -17.67 1.13
CA SER A 54 -7.51 -17.32 2.48
C SER A 54 -8.62 -16.25 2.48
N ASP A 55 -9.11 -15.83 1.31
CA ASP A 55 -10.14 -14.80 1.16
C ASP A 55 -9.78 -13.47 1.86
N ILE A 56 -8.49 -13.10 1.84
CA ILE A 56 -8.01 -11.82 2.36
C ILE A 56 -8.05 -10.80 1.22
N ASN A 57 -8.74 -9.68 1.44
CA ASN A 57 -8.71 -8.58 0.47
C ASN A 57 -7.32 -7.91 0.50
N PHE A 58 -6.79 -7.55 -0.66
CA PHE A 58 -5.53 -6.82 -0.79
C PHE A 58 -5.53 -5.94 -2.06
N THR A 59 -4.57 -5.04 -2.13
CA THR A 59 -4.24 -4.27 -3.33
C THR A 59 -2.87 -4.69 -3.84
N ILE A 60 -2.73 -4.93 -5.15
CA ILE A 60 -1.44 -5.16 -5.81
C ILE A 60 -1.14 -4.01 -6.77
N ILE A 61 -0.06 -3.28 -6.54
CA ILE A 61 0.34 -2.15 -7.38
C ILE A 61 0.82 -2.68 -8.74
N ALA A 62 0.23 -2.16 -9.82
CA ALA A 62 0.57 -2.54 -11.19
C ALA A 62 1.72 -1.74 -11.78
N ASN A 63 1.91 -0.48 -11.35
CA ASN A 63 3.00 0.40 -11.78
C ASN A 63 3.96 0.72 -10.62
N PRO A 64 4.69 -0.28 -10.07
CA PRO A 64 5.60 -0.05 -8.97
C PRO A 64 6.65 1.01 -9.35
N GLN A 65 6.95 1.90 -8.42
CA GLN A 65 7.93 2.98 -8.56
C GLN A 65 9.34 2.55 -8.16
N VAL A 66 9.46 1.34 -7.61
CA VAL A 66 10.72 0.76 -7.12
C VAL A 66 10.87 -0.70 -7.56
N GLY A 67 12.12 -1.16 -7.56
CA GLY A 67 12.47 -2.52 -7.96
C GLY A 67 12.72 -2.68 -9.46
N THR A 68 12.52 -3.90 -9.96
CA THR A 68 12.98 -4.35 -11.28
C THR A 68 11.86 -4.54 -12.30
N PHE A 69 10.60 -4.28 -11.96
CA PHE A 69 9.53 -4.31 -12.95
C PHE A 69 9.68 -3.13 -13.92
N THR A 70 9.56 -3.40 -15.21
CA THR A 70 9.78 -2.41 -16.27
C THR A 70 8.52 -1.64 -16.64
N ASP A 71 7.36 -2.25 -16.45
CA ASP A 71 6.06 -1.74 -16.87
C ASP A 71 4.90 -2.52 -16.24
N ILE A 72 3.69 -2.03 -16.45
CA ILE A 72 2.42 -2.60 -15.96
C ILE A 72 2.15 -4.00 -16.53
N ASP A 73 2.52 -4.24 -17.79
CA ASP A 73 2.29 -5.51 -18.47
C ASP A 73 3.11 -6.64 -17.83
N ALA A 74 4.34 -6.36 -17.44
CA ALA A 74 5.20 -7.27 -16.70
C ALA A 74 4.61 -7.68 -15.34
N VAL A 75 4.01 -6.73 -14.60
CA VAL A 75 3.34 -7.05 -13.32
C VAL A 75 2.13 -7.95 -13.56
N PHE A 76 1.26 -7.61 -14.51
CA PHE A 76 0.10 -8.45 -14.83
C PHE A 76 0.50 -9.87 -15.24
N LYS A 77 1.52 -10.02 -16.09
CA LYS A 77 2.07 -11.34 -16.46
C LYS A 77 2.55 -12.13 -15.24
N ALA A 78 3.21 -11.46 -14.29
CA ALA A 78 3.72 -12.12 -13.09
C ALA A 78 2.61 -12.62 -12.16
N ILE A 79 1.51 -11.86 -12.01
CA ILE A 79 0.47 -12.15 -11.02
C ILE A 79 -0.71 -12.95 -11.57
N LYS A 80 -0.95 -12.96 -12.90
CA LYS A 80 -2.16 -13.53 -13.54
C LYS A 80 -2.51 -14.95 -13.07
N SER A 81 -1.52 -15.84 -12.98
CA SER A 81 -1.76 -17.23 -12.53
C SER A 81 -2.07 -17.32 -11.03
N SER A 82 -1.57 -16.37 -10.23
CA SER A 82 -1.71 -16.38 -8.78
C SER A 82 -3.07 -15.81 -8.35
N VAL A 83 -3.58 -14.80 -9.07
CA VAL A 83 -4.93 -14.24 -8.83
C VAL A 83 -6.04 -15.13 -9.38
N GLY A 84 -5.78 -15.86 -10.47
CA GLY A 84 -6.74 -16.78 -11.08
C GLY A 84 -8.05 -16.09 -11.44
N GLN A 85 -9.17 -16.62 -10.92
CA GLN A 85 -10.51 -16.05 -11.11
C GLN A 85 -10.99 -15.23 -9.90
N SER A 86 -10.14 -15.01 -8.90
CA SER A 86 -10.52 -14.25 -7.72
C SER A 86 -10.95 -12.84 -8.10
N LYS A 87 -11.92 -12.30 -7.37
CA LYS A 87 -12.36 -10.90 -7.49
C LYS A 87 -12.20 -10.14 -6.17
N ASN A 88 -11.71 -10.80 -5.12
CA ASN A 88 -11.50 -10.19 -3.81
C ASN A 88 -10.13 -9.50 -3.69
N TYR A 89 -9.78 -8.66 -4.66
CA TYR A 89 -8.58 -7.81 -4.61
C TYR A 89 -8.78 -6.57 -5.48
N GLN A 90 -7.86 -5.61 -5.34
CA GLN A 90 -7.81 -4.41 -6.16
C GLN A 90 -6.50 -4.36 -6.93
N VAL A 91 -6.54 -3.76 -8.11
CA VAL A 91 -5.33 -3.37 -8.82
C VAL A 91 -5.00 -1.93 -8.44
N GLY A 92 -3.81 -1.73 -7.92
CA GLY A 92 -3.33 -0.44 -7.48
C GLY A 92 -2.61 0.32 -8.59
N ILE A 93 -2.86 1.63 -8.73
CA ILE A 93 -2.10 2.51 -9.63
C ILE A 93 -1.58 3.70 -8.84
N ILE A 94 -0.28 3.92 -8.87
CA ILE A 94 0.38 5.07 -8.26
C ILE A 94 0.37 6.22 -9.26
N PHE A 95 -0.30 7.31 -8.89
CA PHE A 95 -0.21 8.57 -9.62
C PHE A 95 0.99 9.37 -9.12
N HIS A 96 1.85 9.74 -10.04
CA HIS A 96 3.04 10.55 -9.80
C HIS A 96 3.20 11.59 -10.91
N ASN A 97 4.09 12.58 -10.73
CA ASN A 97 4.28 13.70 -11.67
C ASN A 97 4.65 13.31 -13.12
N ARG A 98 4.95 12.04 -13.38
CA ARG A 98 5.35 11.50 -14.68
C ARG A 98 4.34 10.46 -15.22
N SER A 99 3.19 10.29 -14.55
CA SER A 99 2.16 9.35 -14.96
C SER A 99 1.63 9.71 -16.35
N ASN A 100 1.46 8.68 -17.18
CA ASN A 100 0.81 8.81 -18.48
C ASN A 100 -0.52 8.07 -18.43
N HIS A 101 -1.56 8.75 -17.93
CA HIS A 101 -2.84 8.14 -17.61
C HIS A 101 -3.51 7.43 -18.80
N ASN A 102 -3.41 7.99 -20.01
CA ASN A 102 -3.97 7.35 -21.21
C ASN A 102 -3.28 6.00 -21.49
N GLN A 103 -1.95 5.95 -21.36
CA GLN A 103 -1.19 4.72 -21.56
C GLN A 103 -1.44 3.71 -20.43
N GLU A 104 -1.54 4.18 -19.18
CA GLU A 104 -1.88 3.36 -18.02
C GLU A 104 -3.26 2.69 -18.21
N ILE A 105 -4.27 3.46 -18.62
CA ILE A 105 -5.62 2.97 -18.93
C ILE A 105 -5.61 1.96 -20.09
N GLU A 106 -4.89 2.25 -21.18
CA GLU A 106 -4.79 1.33 -22.33
C GLU A 106 -4.27 -0.06 -21.90
N VAL A 107 -3.22 -0.08 -21.06
CA VAL A 107 -2.68 -1.35 -20.55
C VAL A 107 -3.66 -2.01 -19.57
N LEU A 108 -4.33 -1.25 -18.69
CA LEU A 108 -5.35 -1.81 -17.79
C LEU A 108 -6.49 -2.48 -18.56
N GLN A 109 -6.98 -1.85 -19.64
CA GLN A 109 -8.05 -2.41 -20.47
C GLN A 109 -7.65 -3.74 -21.12
N LYS A 110 -6.39 -3.89 -21.56
CA LYS A 110 -5.85 -5.16 -22.06
C LYS A 110 -5.96 -6.30 -21.04
N TYR A 111 -5.96 -5.96 -19.75
CA TYR A 111 -6.05 -6.91 -18.63
C TYR A 111 -7.37 -6.82 -17.86
N ALA A 112 -8.43 -6.23 -18.43
CA ALA A 112 -9.69 -5.96 -17.73
C ALA A 112 -10.29 -7.19 -17.01
N ASP A 113 -10.14 -8.40 -17.57
CA ASP A 113 -10.61 -9.65 -16.95
C ASP A 113 -10.03 -9.92 -15.55
N ILE A 114 -8.84 -9.37 -15.27
CA ILE A 114 -8.12 -9.51 -13.99
C ILE A 114 -7.97 -8.17 -13.26
N VAL A 115 -8.85 -7.20 -13.55
CA VAL A 115 -8.97 -5.94 -12.81
C VAL A 115 -10.36 -5.88 -12.18
N PRO A 116 -10.55 -6.36 -10.93
CA PRO A 116 -11.87 -6.34 -10.29
C PRO A 116 -12.33 -4.93 -9.94
N ALA A 117 -11.41 -4.12 -9.42
CA ALA A 117 -11.59 -2.71 -9.07
C ALA A 117 -10.21 -2.05 -8.93
N LEU A 118 -10.17 -0.72 -8.95
CA LEU A 118 -8.96 0.05 -8.77
C LEU A 118 -8.79 0.57 -7.35
N THR A 119 -7.53 0.69 -6.94
CA THR A 119 -7.10 1.57 -5.85
C THR A 119 -6.11 2.57 -6.43
N ILE A 120 -6.38 3.86 -6.30
CA ILE A 120 -5.48 4.90 -6.80
C ILE A 120 -4.66 5.42 -5.62
N VAL A 121 -3.33 5.37 -5.74
CA VAL A 121 -2.40 5.92 -4.76
C VAL A 121 -1.91 7.28 -5.28
N HIS A 122 -2.32 8.35 -4.63
CA HIS A 122 -2.00 9.72 -5.02
C HIS A 122 -0.68 10.17 -4.39
N ASN A 123 0.41 10.03 -5.14
CA ASN A 123 1.77 10.49 -4.78
C ASN A 123 2.16 11.80 -5.49
N ALA A 124 1.17 12.54 -5.99
CA ALA A 124 1.31 13.86 -6.57
C ALA A 124 -0.06 14.56 -6.59
N THR A 125 -0.05 15.89 -6.66
CA THR A 125 -1.26 16.68 -6.87
C THR A 125 -1.47 16.95 -8.36
N PHE A 126 -2.72 16.79 -8.82
CA PHE A 126 -3.13 17.13 -10.18
C PHE A 126 -4.25 18.17 -10.13
N ASP A 127 -4.09 19.28 -10.84
CA ASP A 127 -5.10 20.35 -10.88
C ASP A 127 -6.40 19.89 -11.54
N ASN A 128 -6.31 18.97 -12.51
CA ASN A 128 -7.43 18.37 -13.24
C ASN A 128 -7.75 16.95 -12.76
N ILE A 129 -7.57 16.66 -11.46
CA ILE A 129 -7.75 15.30 -10.92
C ILE A 129 -9.14 14.72 -11.20
N ALA A 130 -10.20 15.54 -11.15
CA ALA A 130 -11.56 15.09 -11.44
C ALA A 130 -11.69 14.56 -12.87
N ASP A 131 -11.11 15.26 -13.85
CA ASP A 131 -11.12 14.84 -15.25
C ASP A 131 -10.28 13.57 -15.44
N ILE A 132 -9.12 13.47 -14.78
CA ILE A 132 -8.27 12.28 -14.82
C ILE A 132 -9.01 11.06 -14.27
N LEU A 133 -9.65 11.19 -13.10
CA LEU A 133 -10.41 10.09 -12.50
C LEU A 133 -11.58 9.65 -13.37
N ALA A 134 -12.29 10.60 -14.01
CA ALA A 134 -13.38 10.27 -14.93
C ALA A 134 -12.92 9.34 -16.06
N LEU A 135 -11.70 9.51 -16.61
CA LEU A 135 -11.14 8.63 -17.63
C LEU A 135 -10.95 7.18 -17.12
N TYR A 136 -10.58 7.01 -15.86
CA TYR A 136 -10.47 5.67 -15.25
C TYR A 136 -11.86 5.07 -14.96
N GLU A 137 -12.78 5.89 -14.48
CA GLU A 137 -14.15 5.49 -14.11
C GLU A 137 -15.02 5.09 -15.32
N GLU A 138 -14.67 5.53 -16.53
CA GLU A 138 -15.25 5.03 -17.78
C GLU A 138 -15.06 3.51 -17.98
N HIS A 139 -14.05 2.93 -17.33
CA HIS A 139 -13.64 1.53 -17.56
C HIS A 139 -13.63 0.68 -16.29
N PHE A 140 -13.36 1.28 -15.13
CA PHE A 140 -13.17 0.55 -13.88
C PHE A 140 -13.77 1.29 -12.69
N SER A 141 -14.35 0.55 -11.76
CA SER A 141 -14.76 1.12 -10.47
C SER A 141 -13.53 1.42 -9.60
N ILE A 142 -13.46 2.62 -9.03
CA ILE A 142 -12.44 3.00 -8.04
C ILE A 142 -12.98 2.71 -6.64
N LYS A 143 -12.31 1.81 -5.91
CA LYS A 143 -12.68 1.44 -4.55
C LYS A 143 -12.08 2.39 -3.51
N TYR A 144 -10.81 2.73 -3.67
CA TYR A 144 -10.07 3.57 -2.74
C TYR A 144 -9.22 4.61 -3.47
N ASN A 145 -9.21 5.82 -2.91
CA ASN A 145 -8.26 6.88 -3.18
C ASN A 145 -7.33 6.98 -1.96
N VAL A 146 -6.16 6.35 -2.05
CA VAL A 146 -5.11 6.37 -1.03
C VAL A 146 -4.29 7.64 -1.24
N ILE A 147 -4.30 8.55 -0.28
CA ILE A 147 -3.77 9.91 -0.42
C ILE A 147 -2.51 10.02 0.43
N ASN A 148 -1.36 10.12 -0.24
CA ASN A 148 -0.09 10.35 0.45
C ASN A 148 -0.03 11.81 0.95
N LEU A 149 -0.15 12.00 2.26
CA LEU A 149 -0.21 13.33 2.88
C LEU A 149 1.11 14.09 2.79
N SER A 150 2.24 13.37 2.75
CA SER A 150 3.57 13.93 2.54
C SER A 150 3.81 14.38 1.08
N ALA A 151 3.13 13.75 0.12
CA ALA A 151 3.25 14.06 -1.31
C ALA A 151 2.14 14.96 -1.88
N THR A 152 1.11 15.27 -1.08
CA THR A 152 -0.06 16.04 -1.51
C THR A 152 -0.37 17.21 -0.59
N SER A 153 -1.24 18.13 -1.03
CA SER A 153 -1.69 19.21 -0.15
C SER A 153 -2.70 18.69 0.89
N LYS A 154 -2.72 19.29 2.09
CA LYS A 154 -3.67 18.92 3.16
C LYS A 154 -5.15 18.91 2.75
N ARG A 155 -5.52 19.62 1.68
CA ARG A 155 -6.91 19.73 1.20
C ARG A 155 -7.18 18.86 -0.02
N TYR A 156 -6.18 18.15 -0.53
CA TYR A 156 -6.28 17.36 -1.76
C TYR A 156 -7.33 16.25 -1.65
N HIS A 157 -7.49 15.67 -0.45
CA HIS A 157 -8.52 14.66 -0.17
C HIS A 157 -9.96 15.12 -0.47
N ARG A 158 -10.22 16.44 -0.46
CA ARG A 158 -11.56 17.01 -0.71
C ARG A 158 -12.05 16.80 -2.14
N ASN A 159 -11.17 16.44 -3.07
CA ASN A 159 -11.54 16.10 -4.44
C ASN A 159 -12.19 14.72 -4.57
N PHE A 160 -12.19 13.90 -3.51
CA PHE A 160 -12.66 12.52 -3.56
C PHE A 160 -13.86 12.29 -2.64
N GLU A 161 -14.69 11.31 -2.97
CA GLU A 161 -15.82 10.87 -2.13
C GLU A 161 -15.34 10.33 -0.78
N GLU A 162 -15.96 10.74 0.33
CA GLU A 162 -15.60 10.34 1.70
C GLU A 162 -15.46 8.82 1.87
N SER A 163 -16.37 8.07 1.26
CA SER A 163 -16.39 6.61 1.32
C SER A 163 -15.21 5.92 0.65
N THR A 164 -14.39 6.65 -0.13
CA THR A 164 -13.22 6.12 -0.85
C THR A 164 -11.89 6.58 -0.27
N ARG A 165 -11.89 7.59 0.62
CA ARG A 165 -10.66 8.23 1.11
C ARG A 165 -9.90 7.31 2.06
N VAL A 166 -8.65 7.05 1.74
CA VAL A 166 -7.69 6.41 2.64
C VAL A 166 -6.51 7.35 2.79
N GLU A 167 -6.11 7.68 4.00
CA GLU A 167 -4.88 8.46 4.21
C GLU A 167 -3.66 7.55 4.19
N LEU A 168 -2.52 8.07 3.74
CA LEU A 168 -1.22 7.43 3.76
C LEU A 168 -0.19 8.43 4.22
N ASP A 169 0.59 8.08 5.24
CA ASP A 169 1.76 8.86 5.64
C ASP A 169 2.87 7.96 6.20
N ASP A 170 4.08 8.51 6.31
CA ASP A 170 5.19 7.84 7.00
C ASP A 170 5.33 8.32 8.43
N TYR A 171 4.70 7.59 9.34
CA TYR A 171 4.75 7.85 10.77
C TYR A 171 6.03 7.29 11.42
N PHE A 172 6.82 6.49 10.71
CA PHE A 172 7.99 5.85 11.29
C PHE A 172 9.19 6.78 11.27
N ASN A 173 9.69 7.14 12.45
CA ASN A 173 10.86 7.99 12.62
C ASN A 173 12.17 7.22 12.36
N ALA A 174 12.37 6.81 11.11
CA ALA A 174 13.51 6.02 10.68
C ALA A 174 14.83 6.76 10.92
N GLN A 175 15.81 6.05 11.48
CA GLN A 175 17.18 6.55 11.63
C GLN A 175 18.07 6.06 10.48
N THR A 176 19.01 6.90 10.03
CA THR A 176 19.96 6.54 8.97
C THR A 176 20.81 5.32 9.33
N LYS A 177 21.13 5.12 10.63
CA LYS A 177 21.83 3.94 11.12
C LYS A 177 21.09 3.32 12.29
N ASN A 178 21.09 1.99 12.35
CA ASN A 178 20.51 1.24 13.45
C ASN A 178 21.12 1.61 14.83
N SER A 179 22.40 2.00 14.88
CA SER A 179 23.05 2.43 16.13
C SER A 179 22.47 3.72 16.70
N ASP A 180 21.88 4.56 15.85
CA ASP A 180 21.44 5.90 16.23
C ASP A 180 20.14 5.84 17.05
N TYR A 181 19.39 4.73 16.96
CA TYR A 181 18.27 4.44 17.86
C TYR A 181 18.66 4.32 19.33
N LEU A 182 19.94 4.16 19.69
CA LEU A 182 20.38 4.21 21.09
C LEU A 182 20.17 5.58 21.74
N GLN A 183 20.05 6.64 20.94
CA GLN A 183 19.79 8.02 21.39
C GLN A 183 18.30 8.39 21.30
N VAL A 184 17.47 7.47 20.82
CA VAL A 184 16.04 7.66 20.64
C VAL A 184 15.34 6.82 21.71
N ASP A 185 14.67 7.50 22.63
CA ASP A 185 13.77 6.85 23.59
C ASP A 185 12.48 6.39 22.88
N GLU A 186 11.40 6.19 23.63
CA GLU A 186 10.08 5.93 23.06
C GLU A 186 9.68 7.06 22.10
N SER A 187 9.17 6.69 20.93
CA SER A 187 8.64 7.63 19.94
C SER A 187 7.19 7.31 19.63
N SER A 188 6.40 8.36 19.38
CA SER A 188 5.05 8.20 18.88
C SER A 188 5.10 7.54 17.50
N PHE A 189 4.26 6.52 17.31
CA PHE A 189 4.03 5.92 16.00
C PHE A 189 2.88 6.65 15.32
N SER A 190 1.63 6.25 15.55
CA SER A 190 0.47 6.87 14.89
C SER A 190 -0.76 6.85 15.81
N GLU A 191 -1.60 7.87 15.68
CA GLU A 191 -2.93 7.95 16.30
C GLU A 191 -4.05 7.69 15.28
N GLU A 192 -3.73 7.39 14.02
CA GLU A 192 -4.75 7.30 12.96
C GLU A 192 -5.74 6.18 13.19
N HIS A 193 -5.30 5.07 13.81
CA HIS A 193 -6.19 3.99 14.22
C HIS A 193 -7.34 4.43 15.16
N ILE A 194 -7.23 5.63 15.76
CA ILE A 194 -8.24 6.28 16.59
C ILE A 194 -9.03 7.32 15.79
N TYR A 195 -8.35 8.21 15.04
CA TYR A 195 -8.95 9.45 14.54
C TYR A 195 -9.31 9.48 13.04
N TYR A 196 -8.87 8.51 12.22
CA TYR A 196 -9.05 8.58 10.76
C TYR A 196 -10.52 8.81 10.33
N GLN A 197 -11.48 8.28 11.08
CA GLN A 197 -12.91 8.46 10.80
C GLN A 197 -13.40 9.88 11.10
N GLU A 198 -12.90 10.50 12.17
CA GLU A 198 -13.24 11.87 12.56
C GLU A 198 -12.68 12.88 11.55
N GLU A 199 -11.55 12.54 10.93
CA GLU A 199 -10.92 13.29 9.84
C GLU A 199 -11.55 13.02 8.45
N GLY A 200 -12.60 12.19 8.39
CA GLY A 200 -13.40 11.96 7.17
C GLY A 200 -12.81 10.93 6.21
N PHE A 201 -11.98 10.01 6.71
CA PHE A 201 -11.43 8.89 5.95
C PHE A 201 -12.16 7.56 6.27
N THR A 202 -12.20 6.64 5.29
CA THR A 202 -12.73 5.28 5.47
C THR A 202 -11.65 4.27 5.90
N GLY A 203 -10.38 4.65 5.74
CA GLY A 203 -9.24 3.91 6.24
C GLY A 203 -7.97 4.73 6.30
N PHE A 204 -6.93 4.11 6.81
CA PHE A 204 -5.59 4.68 6.93
C PHE A 204 -4.54 3.65 6.51
N SER A 205 -3.38 4.15 6.14
CA SER A 205 -2.26 3.41 5.58
C SER A 205 -0.97 4.02 6.10
N ASP A 206 0.05 3.19 6.23
CA ASP A 206 1.40 3.59 6.64
C ASP A 206 2.42 2.67 5.95
N TYR A 207 3.70 3.01 6.11
CA TYR A 207 4.82 2.19 5.64
C TYR A 207 5.40 1.30 6.75
N LEU A 208 4.59 0.92 7.74
CA LEU A 208 4.97 0.10 8.90
C LEU A 208 6.18 0.68 9.65
N SER A 209 6.84 -0.14 10.48
CA SER A 209 8.14 0.20 11.08
C SER A 209 9.32 0.02 10.10
N ILE A 210 9.09 0.27 8.82
CA ILE A 210 10.10 0.16 7.74
C ILE A 210 10.38 1.55 7.16
N GLY A 211 9.33 2.34 6.96
CA GLY A 211 9.39 3.68 6.38
C GLY A 211 9.18 3.69 4.87
N GLU A 212 8.90 4.88 4.33
CA GLU A 212 8.60 5.11 2.92
C GLU A 212 9.81 4.79 2.02
N GLU A 213 11.02 5.07 2.51
CA GLU A 213 12.24 4.96 1.75
C GLU A 213 12.54 3.53 1.28
N TYR A 214 12.92 3.41 0.01
CA TYR A 214 13.32 2.14 -0.58
C TYR A 214 14.83 2.09 -0.82
N SER A 215 15.47 1.06 -0.27
CA SER A 215 16.85 0.67 -0.62
C SER A 215 16.92 -0.78 -1.11
N GLU A 216 17.68 -1.01 -2.19
CA GLU A 216 18.06 -2.36 -2.66
C GLU A 216 19.31 -2.90 -1.95
N THR A 217 20.15 -1.98 -1.45
CA THR A 217 21.44 -2.32 -0.88
C THR A 217 21.33 -2.35 0.65
N GLY A 218 21.68 -3.50 1.21
CA GLY A 218 21.95 -3.66 2.64
C GLY A 218 23.45 -3.80 2.83
N PHE A 219 24.06 -2.93 3.64
CA PHE A 219 25.41 -3.16 4.12
C PHE A 219 25.41 -4.26 5.19
N LEU A 220 26.56 -4.90 5.40
CA LEU A 220 26.71 -5.86 6.49
C LEU A 220 26.30 -5.15 7.81
N PRO A 221 25.28 -5.64 8.54
CA PRO A 221 24.75 -4.92 9.68
C PRO A 221 25.76 -4.96 10.83
N TYR A 222 26.21 -3.78 11.25
CA TYR A 222 27.04 -3.62 12.46
C TYR A 222 26.19 -3.53 13.74
N ALA A 223 24.90 -3.20 13.61
CA ALA A 223 23.94 -3.10 14.69
C ALA A 223 22.55 -3.60 14.23
N VAL A 224 21.80 -4.20 15.15
CA VAL A 224 20.43 -4.67 14.94
C VAL A 224 19.51 -3.83 15.83
N ALA A 225 18.49 -3.23 15.23
CA ALA A 225 17.40 -2.56 15.94
C ALA A 225 16.15 -3.45 15.90
N ILE A 226 15.43 -3.53 17.02
CA ILE A 226 14.14 -4.23 17.13
C ILE A 226 13.13 -3.18 17.59
N HIS A 227 12.09 -2.98 16.78
CA HIS A 227 11.02 -2.03 17.06
C HIS A 227 9.81 -2.78 17.64
N LEU A 228 9.23 -2.25 18.72
CA LEU A 228 8.01 -2.77 19.34
C LEU A 228 7.04 -1.61 19.55
N SER A 229 5.91 -1.65 18.84
CA SER A 229 4.80 -0.73 19.06
C SER A 229 3.81 -1.32 20.07
N TYR A 230 3.28 -0.48 20.97
CA TYR A 230 2.29 -0.88 21.97
C TYR A 230 1.32 0.28 22.25
N ASP A 231 0.11 -0.07 22.68
CA ASP A 231 -0.87 0.92 23.12
C ASP A 231 -0.38 1.59 24.41
N GLU A 232 -0.23 2.91 24.39
CA GLU A 232 0.04 3.67 25.61
C GLU A 232 -1.17 3.55 26.54
N LYS A 233 -0.95 3.00 27.75
CA LYS A 233 -2.02 2.95 28.75
C LYS A 233 -2.36 4.38 29.15
N GLN A 234 -3.59 4.82 28.86
CA GLN A 234 -4.10 6.08 29.40
C GLN A 234 -4.00 6.06 30.94
N THR A 235 -2.95 6.67 31.49
CA THR A 235 -2.93 7.02 32.91
C THR A 235 -3.94 8.13 33.09
N LYS A 236 -5.11 7.80 33.64
CA LYS A 236 -6.07 8.80 34.14
C LYS A 236 -5.31 9.79 35.02
N LYS A 237 -5.11 11.02 34.55
CA LYS A 237 -4.79 12.17 35.39
C LYS A 237 -6.07 12.73 35.97
#